data_AF-A0AAD3DWG1-F1
#
_entry.id   AF-A0AAD3DWG1-F1
#
_cell.length_a   1.000
_cell.length_b   1.000
_cell.length_c   1.000
_cell.angle_alpha   90.00
_cell.angle_beta   90.00
_cell.angle_gamma   90.00
#
_symmetry.space_group_name_H-M   'P 1'
#
loop_
_entity.id
_entity.type
_entity.pdbx_description
1 polymer ?
#
loop_
_entity_poly.entity_id
_entity_poly.type
_entity_poly.pdbx_seq_one_letter_code
_entity_poly.pdbx_strand_id
1 'polypeptide(L)'
;LHFKSVLSALDPHTLLVADSPMGRALAAQISAVPALASRLTLQFLPETLPCNVLSAGPHVVMQTGFPASEAVVRQLCTERGMQLHVIGMGELAKADGALTCCSLLFT
;
A
#
# COMPACT_ATOMS: atom_id res chain seq x y z
N LEU A 1 -6.42 13.31 5.51
CA LEU A 1 -5.10 12.78 5.06
C LEU A 1 -4.53 11.91 6.19
N HIS A 2 -4.50 10.58 6.02
CA HIS A 2 -4.04 9.65 7.06
C HIS A 2 -2.65 9.11 6.70
N PHE A 3 -1.82 8.77 7.68
CA PHE A 3 -0.46 8.21 7.47
C PHE A 3 -0.46 7.03 6.49
N LYS A 4 -1.53 6.24 6.50
CA LYS A 4 -1.77 5.08 5.62
C LYS A 4 -2.10 5.41 4.17
N SER A 5 -2.36 6.69 3.86
CA SER A 5 -2.54 7.18 2.49
C SER A 5 -1.22 7.20 1.72
N VAL A 6 -0.08 7.32 2.40
CA VAL A 6 1.25 7.48 1.78
C VAL A 6 2.09 6.21 1.92
N LEU A 7 1.78 5.37 2.90
CA LEU A 7 2.56 4.17 3.21
C LEU A 7 1.68 3.05 3.81
N SER A 8 1.71 1.85 3.22
CA SER A 8 1.03 0.66 3.77
C SER A 8 1.86 -0.60 3.59
N ALA A 9 1.74 -1.55 4.52
CA ALA A 9 2.35 -2.86 4.38
C ALA A 9 1.58 -3.71 3.37
N LEU A 10 2.28 -4.22 2.36
CA LEU A 10 1.78 -5.27 1.46
C LEU A 10 1.87 -6.64 2.14
N ASP A 11 2.99 -6.88 2.81
CA ASP A 11 3.33 -8.12 3.51
C ASP A 11 4.28 -7.79 4.69
N PRO A 12 4.73 -8.75 5.50
CA PRO A 12 5.61 -8.48 6.65
C PRO A 12 6.96 -7.81 6.33
N HIS A 13 7.38 -7.82 5.06
CA HIS A 13 8.68 -7.36 4.59
C HIS A 13 8.61 -6.31 3.49
N THR A 14 7.42 -5.93 3.02
CA THR A 14 7.27 -4.98 1.91
C THR A 14 6.32 -3.84 2.28
N LEU A 15 6.80 -2.62 2.16
CA LEU A 15 5.99 -1.40 2.29
C LEU A 15 5.77 -0.79 0.90
N LEU A 16 4.51 -0.54 0.56
CA LEU A 16 4.13 0.30 -0.57
C LEU A 16 4.23 1.76 -0.13
N VAL A 17 4.90 2.58 -0.93
CA VAL A 17 5.18 3.98 -0.63
C VAL A 17 4.80 4.85 -1.83
N ALA A 18 4.06 5.93 -1.59
CA ALA A 18 3.73 6.85 -2.66
C ALA A 18 4.98 7.57 -3.18
N ASP A 19 5.14 7.67 -4.49
CA ASP A 19 6.17 8.49 -5.13
C ASP A 19 5.81 9.99 -5.07
N SER A 20 5.82 10.50 -3.84
CA SER A 20 5.56 11.90 -3.51
C SER A 20 6.68 12.42 -2.62
N PRO A 21 6.83 13.75 -2.47
CA PRO A 21 7.83 14.32 -1.55
C PRO A 21 7.72 13.76 -0.12
N MET A 22 6.48 13.58 0.38
CA MET A 22 6.23 13.01 1.70
C MET A 22 6.62 11.53 1.76
N GLY A 23 6.22 10.73 0.76
CA GLY A 23 6.56 9.30 0.72
C GLY A 23 8.06 9.05 0.62
N ARG A 24 8.77 9.86 -0.18
CA ARG A 24 10.24 9.81 -0.26
C ARG A 24 10.92 10.23 1.05
N ALA A 25 10.40 11.25 1.74
CA ALA A 25 10.91 11.65 3.06
C ALA A 25 10.74 10.53 4.10
N LEU A 26 9.57 9.88 4.13
CA LEU A 26 9.32 8.73 5.01
C LEU A 26 10.22 7.54 4.66
N ALA A 27 10.38 7.22 3.38
CA ALA A 27 11.28 6.17 2.92
C ALA A 27 12.73 6.42 3.33
N ALA A 28 13.20 7.68 3.25
CA ALA A 28 14.53 8.05 3.71
C ALA A 28 14.69 7.87 5.22
N GLN A 29 13.68 8.24 6.03
CA GLN A 29 13.69 8.01 7.47
C GLN A 29 13.71 6.52 7.84
N ILE A 30 12.93 5.69 7.15
CA ILE A 30 12.92 4.24 7.36
C ILE A 30 14.28 3.64 7.00
N SER A 31 14.85 4.07 5.88
CA SER A 31 16.15 3.60 5.39
C SER A 31 17.31 4.04 6.29
N ALA A 32 17.16 5.15 7.01
CA ALA A 32 18.15 5.64 7.98
C ALA A 32 18.19 4.82 9.28
N VAL A 33 17.21 3.94 9.53
CA VAL A 33 17.17 3.06 10.71
C VAL A 33 17.67 1.67 10.31
N PRO A 34 18.90 1.24 10.69
CA PRO A 34 19.49 -0.01 10.21
C PRO A 34 18.65 -1.27 10.49
N ALA A 35 17.96 -1.30 11.64
CA ALA A 35 17.09 -2.40 12.03
C ALA A 35 15.86 -2.55 11.11
N LEU A 36 15.39 -1.46 10.50
CA LEU A 36 14.27 -1.46 9.55
C LEU A 36 14.76 -1.67 8.12
N ALA A 37 15.83 -0.97 7.73
CA ALA A 37 16.42 -1.06 6.39
C ALA A 37 16.87 -2.48 6.02
N SER A 38 17.31 -3.28 7.00
CA SER A 38 17.70 -4.68 6.80
C SER A 38 16.52 -5.66 6.69
N ARG A 39 15.30 -5.23 7.01
CA ARG A 39 14.11 -6.10 7.12
C ARG A 39 12.98 -5.74 6.15
N LEU A 40 12.99 -4.51 5.63
CA LEU A 40 11.90 -3.95 4.84
C LEU A 40 12.40 -3.58 3.43
N THR A 41 11.66 -4.04 2.44
CA THR A 41 11.73 -3.58 1.06
C THR A 41 10.73 -2.45 0.87
N LEU A 42 11.18 -1.32 0.33
CA LEU A 42 10.32 -0.19 0.01
C LEU A 42 10.00 -0.21 -1.49
N GLN A 43 8.72 -0.36 -1.83
CA GLN A 43 8.24 -0.33 -3.19
C GLN A 43 7.51 0.98 -3.45
N PHE A 44 7.99 1.75 -4.44
CA PHE A 44 7.33 2.99 -4.83
C PHE A 44 6.18 2.73 -5.81
N LEU A 45 5.08 3.45 -5.60
CA LEU A 45 3.94 3.52 -6.50
C LEU A 45 3.77 4.95 -7.02
N PRO A 46 3.44 5.15 -8.31
CA PRO A 46 3.34 6.49 -8.89
C PRO A 46 2.23 7.34 -8.28
N GLU A 47 1.13 6.72 -7.83
CA GLU A 47 0.00 7.44 -7.22
C GLU A 47 -0.14 7.15 -5.73
N THR A 48 -0.58 8.16 -4.97
CA THR A 48 -0.75 8.08 -3.51
C THR A 48 -1.92 7.18 -3.09
N LEU A 49 -3.10 7.36 -3.70
CA LEU A 49 -4.31 6.60 -3.33
C LEU A 49 -4.16 5.07 -3.38
N PRO A 50 -3.57 4.46 -4.42
CA PRO A 50 -3.39 3.00 -4.46
C PRO A 50 -2.34 2.47 -3.47
N CYS A 51 -1.57 3.33 -2.79
CA CYS A 51 -0.72 2.89 -1.67
C CYS A 51 -1.53 2.46 -0.45
N ASN A 52 -2.81 2.83 -0.38
CA ASN A 52 -3.71 2.41 0.69
C ASN A 52 -4.29 1.02 0.37
N VAL A 53 -3.47 -0.01 0.56
CA VAL A 53 -3.88 -1.40 0.41
C VAL A 53 -4.27 -2.03 1.74
N LEU A 54 -5.23 -2.94 1.69
CA LEU A 54 -5.52 -3.85 2.79
C LEU A 54 -4.91 -5.22 2.48
N SER A 55 -4.02 -5.70 3.34
CA SER A 55 -3.50 -7.06 3.28
C SER A 55 -4.12 -7.94 4.36
N ALA A 56 -4.65 -9.10 3.98
CA ALA A 56 -5.30 -10.07 4.85
C ALA A 56 -4.95 -11.50 4.39
N GLY A 57 -3.96 -12.11 5.06
CA GLY A 57 -3.44 -13.42 4.66
C GLY A 57 -2.89 -13.37 3.23
N PRO A 58 -3.31 -14.28 2.31
CA PRO A 58 -2.86 -14.27 0.93
C PRO A 58 -3.59 -13.23 0.06
N HIS A 59 -4.48 -12.41 0.62
CA HIS A 59 -5.30 -11.48 -0.15
C HIS A 59 -4.84 -10.04 0.05
N VAL A 60 -4.81 -9.29 -1.05
CA VAL A 60 -4.54 -7.85 -1.08
C VAL A 60 -5.70 -7.16 -1.75
N VAL A 61 -6.21 -6.10 -1.14
CA VAL A 61 -7.29 -5.28 -1.71
C VAL A 61 -6.75 -3.89 -2.00
N MET A 62 -6.96 -3.41 -3.23
CA MET A 62 -6.60 -2.06 -3.65
C MET A 62 -7.76 -1.37 -4.37
N GLN A 63 -7.69 -0.05 -4.44
CA GLN A 63 -8.67 0.76 -5.17
C GLN A 63 -8.41 0.69 -6.69
N THR A 64 -9.48 0.59 -7.48
CA THR A 64 -9.44 0.68 -8.95
C THR A 64 -9.12 2.09 -9.47
N GLY A 65 -8.79 2.20 -10.76
CA GLY A 65 -8.58 3.49 -11.44
C GLY A 65 -7.12 3.94 -11.52
N PHE A 66 -6.17 3.11 -11.07
CA PHE A 66 -4.74 3.40 -11.06
C PHE A 66 -3.97 2.29 -11.81
N PRO A 67 -4.03 2.23 -13.15
CA PRO A 67 -3.50 1.11 -13.93
C PRO A 67 -1.98 0.93 -13.76
N ALA A 68 -1.22 2.02 -13.58
CA ALA A 68 0.22 1.96 -13.38
C ALA A 68 0.57 1.33 -12.02
N SER A 69 -0.03 1.81 -10.93
CA SER A 69 0.14 1.19 -9.61
C SER A 69 -0.41 -0.23 -9.54
N GLU A 70 -1.55 -0.51 -10.19
CA GLU A 70 -2.15 -1.84 -10.23
C GLU A 70 -1.20 -2.85 -10.86
N ALA A 71 -0.55 -2.51 -11.97
CA ALA A 71 0.43 -3.39 -12.61
C ALA A 71 1.57 -3.77 -11.65
N VAL A 72 2.11 -2.79 -10.92
CA VAL A 72 3.17 -3.01 -9.92
C VAL A 72 2.69 -3.92 -8.80
N VAL A 73 1.54 -3.61 -8.17
CA VAL A 73 1.00 -4.41 -7.07
C VAL A 73 0.65 -5.82 -7.53
N ARG A 74 0.10 -5.97 -8.74
CA ARG A 74 -0.24 -7.27 -9.33
C ARG A 74 0.98 -8.14 -9.54
N GLN A 75 2.08 -7.57 -10.03
CA GLN A 75 3.35 -8.27 -10.18
C GLN A 75 3.86 -8.76 -8.81
N LEU A 76 3.90 -7.88 -7.81
CA LEU A 76 4.38 -8.23 -6.46
C LEU A 76 3.54 -9.33 -5.81
N CYS A 77 2.22 -9.27 -5.97
CA CYS A 77 1.31 -10.31 -5.50
C CYS A 77 1.60 -11.64 -6.20
N THR A 78 1.79 -11.64 -7.52
CA THR A 78 2.09 -12.85 -8.30
C THR A 78 3.39 -13.50 -7.84
N GLU A 79 4.45 -12.71 -7.65
CA GLU A 79 5.76 -13.19 -7.17
C GLU A 79 5.69 -13.81 -5.76
N ARG A 80 4.70 -13.40 -4.95
CA ARG A 80 4.53 -13.82 -3.55
C ARG A 80 3.41 -14.85 -3.36
N GLY A 81 2.75 -15.29 -4.44
CA GLY A 81 1.59 -16.17 -4.36
C GLY A 81 0.37 -15.55 -3.67
N MET A 82 0.27 -14.23 -3.68
CA MET A 82 -0.88 -13.48 -3.14
C MET A 82 -1.90 -13.18 -4.25
N GLN A 83 -3.14 -12.96 -3.86
CA GLN A 83 -4.25 -12.63 -4.75
C GLN A 83 -4.63 -11.16 -4.59
N LEU A 84 -4.49 -10.39 -5.68
CA LEU A 84 -4.92 -9.00 -5.74
C LEU A 84 -6.40 -8.89 -6.14
N HIS A 85 -7.16 -8.17 -5.31
CA HIS A 85 -8.55 -7.79 -5.55
C HIS A 85 -8.63 -6.28 -5.77
N VAL A 86 -9.19 -5.86 -6.90
CA VAL A 86 -9.32 -4.45 -7.27
C VAL A 86 -10.79 -4.06 -7.15
N ILE A 87 -11.09 -3.06 -6.31
CA ILE A 87 -12.48 -2.69 -5.97
C ILE A 87 -12.77 -1.23 -6.35
N GLY A 88 -13.95 -0.99 -6.90
CA GLY A 88 -14.50 0.35 -7.13
C GLY A 88 -14.96 0.99 -5.83
N MET A 89 -14.37 2.13 -5.46
CA MET A 89 -14.67 2.86 -4.22
C MET A 89 -15.67 4.01 -4.41
N GLY A 90 -16.47 4.00 -5.48
CA GLY A 90 -17.31 5.13 -5.89
C GLY A 90 -18.29 5.66 -4.83
N GLU A 91 -18.77 4.81 -3.91
CA GLU A 91 -19.64 5.22 -2.80
C GLU A 91 -18.89 5.48 -1.48
N LEU A 92 -17.70 4.87 -1.28
CA LEU A 92 -16.88 5.04 -0.07
C LEU A 92 -15.96 6.28 -0.14
N ALA A 93 -15.51 6.64 -1.35
CA ALA A 93 -14.72 7.84 -1.59
C ALA A 93 -15.50 9.14 -1.29
N LYS A 94 -16.84 9.11 -1.38
CA LYS A 94 -17.70 10.25 -1.02
C LYS A 94 -17.66 10.58 0.48
N ALA A 95 -17.23 9.64 1.33
CA ALA A 95 -17.11 9.80 2.77
C ALA A 95 -15.65 10.03 3.25
N ASP A 96 -14.72 10.36 2.34
CA ASP A 96 -13.27 10.43 2.60
C ASP A 96 -12.70 9.11 3.21
N GLY A 97 -13.41 8.00 2.98
CA GLY A 97 -13.04 6.66 3.42
C GLY A 97 -12.10 5.99 2.43
N ALA A 98 -10.98 5.47 2.91
CA ALA A 98 -10.08 4.61 2.16
C ALA A 98 -10.06 3.19 2.74
N LEU A 99 -9.67 2.17 1.96
CA LEU A 99 -9.83 0.75 2.30
C LEU A 99 -9.35 0.40 3.72
N THR A 100 -8.21 0.93 4.15
CA THR A 100 -7.69 0.69 5.50
C THR A 100 -8.32 1.57 6.58
N CYS A 101 -8.88 2.72 6.24
CA CYS A 101 -9.67 3.54 7.17
C CYS A 101 -10.96 2.82 7.58
N CYS A 102 -11.42 1.87 6.74
CA CYS A 102 -12.62 1.06 6.97
C CYS A 102 -12.30 -0.35 7.49
N SER A 103 -11.04 -0.65 7.83
CA SER A 103 -10.60 -2.00 8.20
C SER A 103 -9.89 -2.03 9.54
N LEU A 104 -10.44 -2.80 10.49
CA LEU A 104 -9.75 -3.20 11.71
C LEU A 104 -9.32 -4.65 11.57
N LEU A 105 -8.02 -4.91 11.70
CA LEU A 105 -7.48 -6.27 11.73
C LEU A 105 -7.54 -6.76 13.18
N PHE A 106 -8.45 -7.69 13.48
CA PHE A 106 -8.45 -8.39 14.76
C PHE A 106 -7.58 -9.65 14.64
N THR A 107 -6.58 -9.76 15.52
CA THR A 107 -5.73 -10.95 15.70
C THR A 107 -6.12 -11.69 16.96
#